data_AF-A0A9J7ZIA9-F1
#
_entry.id   AF-A0A9J7ZIA9-F1
#
_cell.length_a   1.000
_cell.length_b   1.000
_cell.length_c   1.000
_cell.angle_alpha   90.00
_cell.angle_beta   90.00
_cell.angle_gamma   90.00
#
_symmetry.space_group_name_H-M   'P 1'
#
loop_
_entity.id
_entity.type
_entity.pdbx_description
1 polymer ?
#
loop_
_entity_poly.entity_id
_entity_poly.type
_entity_poly.pdbx_seq_one_letter_code
_entity_poly.pdbx_strand_id
1 'polypeptide(L)'
;MKKWMIVIAYESPTPSSPLKSLLEEPPESGSAESIIRAVGDLLTKMGTPSGDNSSYRRLRVFSGTLPTPVGEESLEHWLEHARLMVEESECSPKEKRRRIMESLKGPALAVVKAVRTADPEVSPARCLEAIESAFGSAETGEDLYFAFRLLQQQPKEKLSDFLRRVELSLTKVVRRGGLPTSRADRARVEQLLRGAIHSDMMLVQLKLRERKENPPSFLELLSEIRSE
;
A
#
# COMPACT_ATOMS: atom_id res chain seq x y z
N MET A 1 55.45 19.82 -59.61
CA MET A 1 56.63 20.66 -59.31
C MET A 1 56.47 21.25 -57.92
N LYS A 2 57.51 21.15 -57.08
CA LYS A 2 57.54 21.73 -55.72
C LYS A 2 57.88 23.21 -55.80
N LYS A 3 57.25 24.07 -54.97
CA LYS A 3 57.91 25.23 -54.38
C LYS A 3 57.23 25.61 -53.05
N TRP A 4 58.02 25.59 -51.98
CA TRP A 4 57.66 26.01 -50.63
C TRP A 4 57.99 27.49 -50.43
N MET A 5 57.25 28.19 -49.56
CA MET A 5 57.71 29.42 -48.93
C MET A 5 57.21 29.54 -47.47
N ILE A 6 58.16 29.29 -46.57
CA ILE A 6 58.49 29.82 -45.23
C ILE A 6 57.42 30.60 -44.40
N VAL A 7 57.01 29.95 -43.30
CA VAL A 7 56.90 30.36 -41.86
C VAL A 7 56.62 31.82 -41.47
N ILE A 8 55.53 32.04 -40.70
CA ILE A 8 55.58 32.69 -39.36
C ILE A 8 54.62 31.93 -38.43
N ALA A 9 55.15 31.48 -37.29
CA ALA A 9 54.42 30.81 -36.22
C ALA A 9 53.56 31.81 -35.44
N TYR A 10 52.32 31.45 -35.15
CA TYR A 10 51.58 31.98 -34.01
C TYR A 10 51.19 30.81 -33.13
N GLU A 11 51.69 30.86 -31.90
CA GLU A 11 51.57 29.84 -30.88
C GLU A 11 50.27 30.08 -30.07
N SER A 12 49.41 29.05 -30.08
CA SER A 12 48.48 28.51 -29.06
C SER A 12 47.66 29.44 -28.12
N PRO A 13 46.48 28.98 -27.65
CA PRO A 13 46.55 28.15 -26.44
C PRO A 13 45.73 26.87 -26.55
N THR A 14 46.39 25.75 -26.27
CA THR A 14 45.77 24.47 -25.91
C THR A 14 45.25 24.54 -24.48
N PRO A 15 44.12 23.87 -24.16
CA PRO A 15 43.57 23.89 -22.82
C PRO A 15 44.47 23.09 -21.88
N SER A 16 45.01 23.78 -20.87
CA SER A 16 45.77 23.15 -19.79
C SER A 16 44.87 22.16 -19.04
N SER A 17 45.25 20.88 -19.11
CA SER A 17 44.74 19.82 -18.25
C SER A 17 44.87 20.21 -16.76
N PRO A 18 43.80 20.14 -15.94
CA PRO A 18 43.86 20.50 -14.51
C PRO A 18 44.63 19.51 -13.63
N LEU A 19 45.24 18.47 -14.21
CA LEU A 19 45.84 17.35 -13.48
C LEU A 19 47.35 17.50 -13.19
N LYS A 20 48.02 18.56 -13.68
CA LYS A 20 49.46 18.76 -13.43
C LYS A 20 49.80 19.73 -12.30
N SER A 21 48.84 20.50 -11.79
CA SER A 21 49.07 21.50 -10.72
C SER A 21 48.85 20.97 -9.29
N LEU A 22 48.73 19.65 -9.12
CA LEU A 22 48.48 19.02 -7.81
C LEU A 22 49.68 18.22 -7.27
N LEU A 23 50.84 18.27 -7.93
CA LEU A 23 51.99 17.42 -7.59
C LEU A 23 53.24 18.17 -7.11
N GLU A 24 53.16 19.49 -6.88
CA GLU A 24 54.27 20.27 -6.31
C GLU A 24 53.77 21.19 -5.18
N GLU A 25 53.54 20.60 -4.00
CA GLU A 25 53.61 21.28 -2.69
C GLU A 25 54.05 20.22 -1.66
N PRO A 26 55.04 20.48 -0.77
CA PRO A 26 55.48 19.54 0.26
C PRO A 26 54.41 19.36 1.36
N PRO A 27 54.47 18.27 2.16
CA PRO A 27 53.33 17.85 2.98
C PRO A 27 53.22 18.72 4.23
N GLU A 28 52.45 19.80 4.17
CA GLU A 28 51.88 20.37 5.38
C GLU A 28 50.89 19.34 5.94
N SER A 29 51.26 18.80 7.10
CA SER A 29 50.60 17.73 7.83
C SER A 29 49.08 17.73 7.65
N GLY A 30 48.62 16.95 6.68
CA GLY A 30 47.26 16.43 6.67
C GLY A 30 47.17 15.45 7.83
N SER A 31 47.07 15.99 9.06
CA SER A 31 46.83 15.19 10.26
C SER A 31 45.66 14.27 9.96
N ALA A 32 45.70 13.04 10.47
CA ALA A 32 44.58 12.13 10.40
C ALA A 32 43.27 12.83 10.81
N GLU A 33 43.32 13.82 11.70
CA GLU A 33 42.19 14.67 12.09
C GLU A 33 41.60 15.52 10.97
N SER A 34 42.42 16.07 10.07
CA SER A 34 41.91 16.84 8.91
C SER A 34 41.19 15.93 7.93
N ILE A 35 41.70 14.71 7.74
CA ILE A 35 41.05 13.68 6.92
C ILE A 35 39.76 13.20 7.60
N ILE A 36 39.81 12.90 8.90
CA ILE A 36 38.64 12.47 9.70
C ILE A 36 37.56 13.56 9.69
N ARG A 37 37.94 14.84 9.80
CA ARG A 37 37.01 15.97 9.76
C ARG A 37 36.41 16.15 8.38
N ALA A 38 37.21 16.09 7.31
CA ALA A 38 36.70 16.16 5.94
C ALA A 38 35.77 14.98 5.60
N VAL A 39 36.07 13.78 6.10
CA VAL A 39 35.20 12.61 5.96
C VAL A 39 33.93 12.76 6.82
N GLY A 40 34.03 13.30 8.04
CA GLY A 40 32.88 13.60 8.89
C GLY A 40 31.95 14.67 8.28
N ASP A 41 32.53 15.71 7.68
CA ASP A 41 31.81 16.76 6.95
C ASP A 41 31.18 16.19 5.68
N LEU A 42 31.85 15.26 4.99
CA LEU A 42 31.28 14.58 3.83
C LEU A 42 30.13 13.64 4.22
N LEU A 43 30.24 12.91 5.33
CA LEU A 43 29.19 12.02 5.84
C LEU A 43 27.97 12.78 6.36
N THR A 44 28.18 13.94 7.00
CA THR A 44 27.10 14.83 7.42
C THR A 44 26.44 15.53 6.23
N LYS A 45 27.21 15.90 5.19
CA LYS A 45 26.73 16.55 3.97
C LYS A 45 26.13 15.58 2.94
N MET A 46 26.56 14.32 2.94
CA MET A 46 25.93 13.21 2.21
C MET A 46 24.57 12.87 2.80
N GLY A 47 24.30 13.30 4.03
CA GLY A 47 23.30 12.67 4.88
C GLY A 47 23.68 11.22 5.12
N THR A 48 23.18 10.63 6.18
CA THR A 48 22.84 9.21 6.07
C THR A 48 22.02 9.06 4.78
N PRO A 49 22.16 7.97 3.97
CA PRO A 49 21.02 7.56 3.18
C PRO A 49 19.96 7.41 4.25
N SER A 50 19.10 8.42 4.33
CA SER A 50 17.97 8.40 5.23
C SER A 50 17.34 7.10 4.82
N GLY A 51 17.40 6.09 5.71
CA GLY A 51 16.54 4.93 5.55
C GLY A 51 15.20 5.57 5.32
N ASP A 52 14.74 5.47 4.07
CA ASP A 52 13.71 6.33 3.50
C ASP A 52 12.70 6.53 4.61
N ASN A 53 12.52 7.78 5.07
CA ASN A 53 11.55 8.10 6.13
C ASN A 53 10.11 7.85 5.64
N SER A 54 9.93 6.95 4.67
CA SER A 54 8.79 6.08 4.50
C SER A 54 8.61 5.24 5.75
N SER A 55 7.92 5.81 6.74
CA SER A 55 7.26 5.05 7.81
C SER A 55 6.42 3.87 7.27
N TYR A 56 6.07 3.90 5.97
CA TYR A 56 5.35 2.83 5.28
C TYR A 56 6.26 1.80 4.60
N ARG A 57 5.99 0.50 4.84
CA ARG A 57 6.65 -0.61 4.15
C ARG A 57 6.39 -0.55 2.64
N ARG A 58 7.35 -1.05 1.85
CA ARG A 58 7.20 -1.21 0.40
C ARG A 58 6.01 -2.13 0.09
N LEU A 59 5.14 -1.70 -0.82
CA LEU A 59 4.05 -2.52 -1.35
C LEU A 59 4.60 -3.80 -1.99
N ARG A 60 3.93 -4.93 -1.73
CA ARG A 60 4.25 -6.19 -2.43
C ARG A 60 3.76 -6.15 -3.86
N VAL A 61 4.25 -7.10 -4.66
CA VAL A 61 3.94 -7.16 -6.08
C VAL A 61 2.54 -7.71 -6.34
N PHE A 62 1.83 -7.10 -7.29
CA PHE A 62 0.56 -7.59 -7.84
C PHE A 62 0.57 -7.48 -9.37
N SER A 63 0.32 -8.61 -10.06
CA SER A 63 0.27 -8.65 -11.53
C SER A 63 -1.15 -8.64 -12.12
N GLY A 64 -2.18 -8.98 -11.33
CA GLY A 64 -3.52 -9.22 -11.86
C GLY A 64 -3.66 -10.52 -12.66
N THR A 65 -2.74 -11.46 -12.51
CA THR A 65 -2.82 -12.79 -13.12
C THR A 65 -3.44 -13.81 -12.16
N LEU A 66 -4.21 -14.76 -12.71
CA LEU A 66 -4.83 -15.85 -11.96
C LEU A 66 -4.38 -17.22 -12.52
N PRO A 67 -3.98 -18.18 -11.66
CA PRO A 67 -3.84 -18.06 -10.21
C PRO A 67 -2.71 -17.07 -9.82
N THR A 68 -2.78 -16.50 -8.62
CA THR A 68 -1.77 -15.55 -8.12
C THR A 68 -0.38 -16.20 -8.15
N PRO A 69 0.62 -15.60 -8.83
CA PRO A 69 1.97 -16.13 -8.87
C PRO A 69 2.61 -16.22 -7.47
N VAL A 70 3.52 -17.18 -7.29
CA VAL A 70 4.26 -17.34 -6.03
C VAL A 70 5.07 -16.09 -5.72
N GLY A 71 4.88 -15.54 -4.51
CA GLY A 71 5.54 -14.32 -4.05
C GLY A 71 4.79 -13.03 -4.37
N GLU A 72 3.67 -13.10 -5.08
CA GLU A 72 2.76 -11.97 -5.32
C GLU A 72 1.57 -11.99 -4.35
N GLU A 73 0.93 -10.84 -4.16
CA GLU A 73 -0.30 -10.71 -3.37
C GLU A 73 -1.55 -10.94 -4.23
N SER A 74 -2.62 -11.41 -3.60
CA SER A 74 -3.95 -11.35 -4.21
C SER A 74 -4.42 -9.89 -4.29
N LEU A 75 -5.39 -9.62 -5.18
CA LEU A 75 -5.95 -8.28 -5.33
C LEU A 75 -6.44 -7.69 -4.00
N GLU A 76 -7.14 -8.49 -3.18
CA GLU A 76 -7.73 -8.03 -1.92
C GLU A 76 -6.66 -7.53 -0.95
N HIS A 77 -5.61 -8.32 -0.71
CA HIS A 77 -4.52 -7.96 0.20
C HIS A 77 -3.70 -6.79 -0.33
N TRP A 78 -3.43 -6.78 -1.64
CA TRP A 78 -2.67 -5.69 -2.25
C TRP A 78 -3.41 -4.36 -2.19
N LEU A 79 -4.72 -4.35 -2.47
CA LEU A 79 -5.54 -3.13 -2.38
C LEU A 79 -5.62 -2.60 -0.94
N GLU A 80 -5.74 -3.49 0.05
CA GLU A 80 -5.73 -3.09 1.47
C GLU A 80 -4.41 -2.40 1.82
N HIS A 81 -3.28 -3.02 1.49
CA HIS A 81 -1.96 -2.47 1.75
C HIS A 81 -1.72 -1.15 0.98
N ALA A 82 -2.18 -1.08 -0.28
CA ALA A 82 -2.04 0.11 -1.11
C ALA A 82 -2.90 1.29 -0.64
N ARG A 83 -4.13 1.05 -0.18
CA ARG A 83 -4.99 2.09 0.39
C ARG A 83 -4.38 2.68 1.65
N LEU A 84 -3.94 1.83 2.57
CA LEU A 84 -3.27 2.30 3.79
C LEU A 84 -2.00 3.08 3.47
N MET A 85 -1.21 2.66 2.47
CA MET A 85 -0.05 3.44 2.01
C MET A 85 -0.46 4.81 1.47
N VAL A 86 -1.54 4.90 0.70
CA VAL A 86 -2.05 6.16 0.15
C VAL A 86 -2.59 7.08 1.25
N GLU A 87 -3.24 6.53 2.27
CA GLU A 87 -3.84 7.26 3.38
C GLU A 87 -2.78 7.77 4.37
N GLU A 88 -1.87 6.89 4.79
CA GLU A 88 -0.98 7.13 5.94
C GLU A 88 0.39 7.71 5.56
N SER A 89 0.84 7.57 4.30
CA SER A 89 2.14 8.13 3.93
C SER A 89 2.09 9.64 3.76
N GLU A 90 3.08 10.34 4.31
CA GLU A 90 3.22 11.82 4.19
C GLU A 90 3.82 12.25 2.84
N CYS A 91 4.11 11.30 1.96
CA CYS A 91 4.73 11.57 0.65
C CYS A 91 3.78 12.31 -0.30
N SER A 92 4.36 13.00 -1.29
CA SER A 92 3.56 13.67 -2.34
C SER A 92 2.66 12.70 -3.12
N PRO A 93 1.53 13.15 -3.70
CA PRO A 93 0.69 12.32 -4.55
C PRO A 93 1.45 11.68 -5.71
N LYS A 94 2.44 12.39 -6.27
CA LYS A 94 3.33 11.88 -7.33
C LYS A 94 4.15 10.68 -6.84
N GLU A 95 4.67 10.76 -5.62
CA GLU A 95 5.44 9.70 -4.98
C GLU A 95 4.57 8.48 -4.62
N LYS A 96 3.40 8.70 -4.02
CA LYS A 96 2.39 7.66 -3.77
C LYS A 96 2.05 6.90 -5.06
N ARG A 97 1.82 7.63 -6.15
CA ARG A 97 1.55 7.07 -7.48
C ARG A 97 2.74 6.28 -8.04
N ARG A 98 3.98 6.75 -7.86
CA ARG A 98 5.19 6.01 -8.24
C ARG A 98 5.25 4.66 -7.51
N ARG A 99 5.03 4.66 -6.19
CA ARG A 99 5.04 3.44 -5.37
C ARG A 99 3.96 2.44 -5.77
N ILE A 100 2.77 2.91 -6.12
CA ILE A 100 1.71 2.07 -6.71
C ILE A 100 2.22 1.43 -8.01
N MET A 101 2.76 2.21 -8.94
CA MET A 101 3.22 1.66 -10.21
C MET A 101 4.38 0.66 -10.06
N GLU A 102 5.29 0.89 -9.12
CA GLU A 102 6.43 0.01 -8.86
C GLU A 102 6.05 -1.34 -8.24
N SER A 103 4.88 -1.41 -7.60
CA SER A 103 4.35 -2.66 -7.05
C SER A 103 3.47 -3.41 -8.05
N LEU A 104 3.20 -2.84 -9.23
CA LEU A 104 2.38 -3.45 -10.26
C LEU A 104 3.22 -4.13 -11.35
N LYS A 105 2.73 -5.26 -11.87
CA LYS A 105 3.29 -5.96 -13.03
C LYS A 105 2.18 -6.37 -14.02
N GLY A 106 2.58 -6.88 -15.18
CA GLY A 106 1.68 -7.56 -16.11
C GLY A 106 0.42 -6.75 -16.48
N PRO A 107 -0.75 -7.41 -16.55
CA PRO A 107 -2.04 -6.75 -16.79
C PRO A 107 -2.32 -5.57 -15.86
N ALA A 108 -2.01 -5.68 -14.56
CA ALA A 108 -2.31 -4.64 -13.59
C ALA A 108 -1.52 -3.35 -13.86
N LEU A 109 -0.23 -3.46 -14.21
CA LEU A 109 0.56 -2.30 -14.61
C LEU A 109 0.05 -1.67 -15.90
N ALA A 110 -0.45 -2.48 -16.85
CA ALA A 110 -0.99 -1.97 -18.11
C ALA A 110 -2.23 -1.09 -17.89
N VAL A 111 -3.12 -1.47 -16.98
CA VAL A 111 -4.31 -0.68 -16.61
C VAL A 111 -3.91 0.70 -16.09
N VAL A 112 -3.01 0.78 -15.12
CA VAL A 112 -2.60 2.07 -14.55
C VAL A 112 -1.85 2.93 -15.56
N LYS A 113 -1.04 2.32 -16.45
CA LYS A 113 -0.41 3.05 -17.56
C LYS A 113 -1.45 3.67 -18.50
N ALA A 114 -2.49 2.92 -18.87
CA ALA A 114 -3.56 3.41 -19.74
C ALA A 114 -4.29 4.62 -19.12
N VAL A 115 -4.63 4.53 -17.83
CA VAL A 115 -5.26 5.64 -17.08
C VAL A 115 -4.35 6.87 -17.07
N ARG A 116 -3.04 6.69 -16.84
CA ARG A 116 -2.06 7.78 -16.85
C ARG A 116 -1.83 8.41 -18.23
N THR A 117 -1.97 7.63 -19.30
CA THR A 117 -1.88 8.17 -20.66
C THR A 117 -3.05 9.11 -20.95
N ALA A 118 -4.25 8.81 -20.42
CA ALA A 118 -5.42 9.68 -20.54
C ALA A 118 -5.34 10.89 -19.58
N ASP A 119 -4.84 10.69 -18.36
CA ASP A 119 -4.67 11.72 -17.34
C ASP A 119 -3.29 11.61 -16.66
N PRO A 120 -2.30 12.41 -17.10
CA PRO A 120 -0.96 12.39 -16.53
C PRO A 120 -0.89 12.75 -15.04
N GLU A 121 -1.90 13.47 -14.50
CA GLU A 121 -2.00 13.91 -13.12
C GLU A 121 -3.05 13.16 -12.29
N VAL A 122 -3.47 11.98 -12.79
CA VAL A 122 -4.38 11.09 -12.07
C VAL A 122 -3.92 10.85 -10.63
N SER A 123 -4.87 10.96 -9.71
CA SER A 123 -4.61 10.81 -8.28
C SER A 123 -4.30 9.36 -7.91
N PRO A 124 -3.56 9.11 -6.82
CA PRO A 124 -3.31 7.75 -6.32
C PRO A 124 -4.59 6.96 -6.07
N ALA A 125 -5.64 7.59 -5.53
CA ALA A 125 -6.94 6.95 -5.29
C ALA A 125 -7.58 6.46 -6.59
N ARG A 126 -7.55 7.28 -7.66
CA ARG A 126 -8.08 6.91 -8.98
C ARG A 126 -7.28 5.77 -9.63
N CYS A 127 -5.98 5.65 -9.36
CA CYS A 127 -5.21 4.48 -9.75
C CYS A 127 -5.71 3.19 -9.07
N LEU A 128 -6.00 3.26 -7.76
CA LEU A 128 -6.52 2.11 -7.01
C LEU A 128 -7.93 1.71 -7.46
N GLU A 129 -8.79 2.69 -7.71
CA GLU A 129 -10.12 2.47 -8.30
C GLU A 129 -10.05 1.77 -9.66
N ALA A 130 -9.10 2.18 -10.52
CA ALA A 130 -8.92 1.53 -11.82
C ALA A 130 -8.49 0.07 -11.69
N ILE A 131 -7.59 -0.24 -10.75
CA ILE A 131 -7.19 -1.62 -10.45
C ILE A 131 -8.37 -2.42 -9.90
N GLU A 132 -9.10 -1.88 -8.92
CA GLU A 132 -10.27 -2.55 -8.36
C GLU A 132 -11.36 -2.77 -9.41
N SER A 133 -11.58 -1.83 -10.32
CA SER A 133 -12.56 -1.97 -11.40
C SER A 133 -12.14 -3.01 -12.43
N ALA A 134 -10.84 -3.16 -12.70
CA ALA A 134 -10.35 -4.07 -13.74
C ALA A 134 -10.22 -5.52 -13.26
N PHE A 135 -9.88 -5.73 -11.98
CA PHE A 135 -9.57 -7.05 -11.43
C PHE A 135 -10.52 -7.49 -10.30
N GLY A 136 -11.33 -6.58 -9.77
CA GLY A 136 -12.24 -6.86 -8.67
C GLY A 136 -13.42 -7.73 -9.07
N SER A 137 -14.12 -8.26 -8.06
CA SER A 137 -15.38 -8.95 -8.28
C SER A 137 -16.41 -7.99 -8.89
N ALA A 138 -17.17 -8.51 -9.84
CA ALA A 138 -18.33 -7.86 -10.44
C ALA A 138 -19.54 -7.82 -9.47
N GLU A 139 -19.45 -8.51 -8.33
CA GLU A 139 -20.49 -8.49 -7.30
C GLU A 139 -20.75 -7.05 -6.81
N THR A 140 -22.02 -6.69 -6.84
CA THR A 140 -22.51 -5.43 -6.32
C THR A 140 -22.60 -5.46 -4.79
N GLY A 141 -22.77 -4.30 -4.17
CA GLY A 141 -23.07 -4.23 -2.74
C GLY A 141 -24.33 -5.01 -2.37
N GLU A 142 -25.33 -5.07 -3.26
CA GLU A 142 -26.57 -5.83 -3.07
C GLU A 142 -26.34 -7.34 -3.11
N ASP A 143 -25.54 -7.83 -4.07
CA ASP A 143 -25.15 -9.24 -4.14
C ASP A 143 -24.42 -9.69 -2.87
N LEU A 144 -23.47 -8.86 -2.42
CA LEU A 144 -22.74 -9.10 -1.18
C LEU A 144 -23.66 -9.07 0.03
N TYR A 145 -24.64 -8.15 0.06
CA TYR A 145 -25.62 -8.10 1.15
C TYR A 145 -26.49 -9.36 1.17
N PHE A 146 -26.92 -9.84 0.01
CA PHE A 146 -27.66 -11.09 -0.10
C PHE A 146 -26.83 -12.27 0.42
N ALA A 147 -25.58 -12.40 -0.01
CA ALA A 147 -24.65 -13.43 0.47
C ALA A 147 -24.42 -13.34 1.99
N PHE A 148 -24.24 -12.13 2.52
CA PHE A 148 -24.15 -11.86 3.96
C PHE A 148 -25.37 -12.40 4.71
N ARG A 149 -26.58 -12.15 4.20
CA ARG A 149 -27.82 -12.61 4.85
C ARG A 149 -27.97 -14.13 4.84
N LEU A 150 -27.29 -14.83 3.93
CA LEU A 150 -27.29 -16.29 3.84
C LEU A 150 -26.28 -16.97 4.77
N LEU A 151 -25.40 -16.22 5.44
CA LEU A 151 -24.41 -16.81 6.33
C LEU A 151 -25.07 -17.58 7.49
N GLN A 152 -24.68 -18.84 7.63
CA GLN A 152 -25.04 -19.69 8.75
C GLN A 152 -23.80 -20.23 9.44
N GLN A 153 -23.93 -20.40 10.75
CA GLN A 153 -22.95 -21.08 11.58
C GLN A 153 -22.81 -22.51 11.11
N GLN A 154 -21.58 -22.94 10.88
CA GLN A 154 -21.28 -24.29 10.44
C GLN A 154 -21.33 -25.26 11.64
N PRO A 155 -21.58 -26.56 11.40
CA PRO A 155 -21.50 -27.56 12.45
C PRO A 155 -20.14 -27.49 13.16
N LYS A 156 -20.16 -27.44 14.51
CA LYS A 156 -18.98 -27.34 15.39
C LYS A 156 -18.20 -26.01 15.32
N GLU A 157 -18.66 -25.05 14.54
CA GLU A 157 -18.08 -23.71 14.55
C GLU A 157 -18.46 -22.99 15.84
N LYS A 158 -17.48 -22.36 16.50
CA LYS A 158 -17.74 -21.55 17.68
C LYS A 158 -18.48 -20.26 17.32
N LEU A 159 -19.19 -19.67 18.29
CA LEU A 159 -19.94 -18.43 18.03
C LEU A 159 -18.99 -17.27 17.69
N SER A 160 -17.80 -17.21 18.30
CA SER A 160 -16.81 -16.16 17.99
C SER A 160 -16.27 -16.28 16.56
N ASP A 161 -16.05 -17.50 16.07
CA ASP A 161 -15.60 -17.74 14.70
C ASP A 161 -16.69 -17.35 13.70
N PHE A 162 -17.94 -17.70 13.99
CA PHE A 162 -19.08 -17.28 13.18
C PHE A 162 -19.21 -15.75 13.15
N LEU A 163 -19.10 -15.09 14.31
CA LEU A 163 -19.11 -13.63 14.43
C LEU A 163 -18.00 -12.97 13.58
N ARG A 164 -16.79 -13.54 13.56
CA ARG A 164 -15.69 -13.04 12.71
C ARG A 164 -16.02 -13.17 11.22
N ARG A 165 -16.65 -14.28 10.79
CA ARG A 165 -17.10 -14.43 9.40
C ARG A 165 -18.21 -13.45 9.04
N VAL A 166 -19.17 -13.25 9.95
CA VAL A 166 -20.22 -12.24 9.81
C VAL A 166 -19.58 -10.85 9.63
N GLU A 167 -18.59 -10.50 10.44
CA GLU A 167 -17.92 -9.19 10.36
C GLU A 167 -17.13 -8.99 9.08
N LEU A 168 -16.38 -10.00 8.64
CA LEU A 168 -15.63 -9.96 7.39
C LEU A 168 -16.57 -9.73 6.20
N SER A 169 -17.70 -10.45 6.16
CA SER A 169 -18.70 -10.29 5.11
C SER A 169 -19.38 -8.91 5.17
N LEU A 170 -19.81 -8.47 6.35
CA LEU A 170 -20.47 -7.19 6.54
C LEU A 170 -19.57 -6.00 6.17
N THR A 171 -18.28 -6.06 6.49
CA THR A 171 -17.31 -5.03 6.10
C THR A 171 -17.21 -4.90 4.58
N LYS A 172 -17.21 -6.03 3.85
CA LYS A 172 -17.23 -6.03 2.38
C LYS A 172 -18.52 -5.40 1.84
N VAL A 173 -19.67 -5.71 2.43
CA VAL A 173 -20.97 -5.09 2.07
C VAL A 173 -20.93 -3.58 2.22
N VAL A 174 -20.51 -3.07 3.38
CA VAL A 174 -20.47 -1.63 3.66
C VAL A 174 -19.50 -0.93 2.70
N ARG A 175 -18.32 -1.50 2.48
CA ARG A 175 -17.31 -0.96 1.56
C ARG A 175 -17.82 -0.87 0.12
N ARG A 176 -18.67 -1.80 -0.31
CA ARG A 176 -19.29 -1.81 -1.66
C ARG A 176 -20.65 -1.11 -1.70
N GLY A 177 -21.02 -0.39 -0.65
CA GLY A 177 -22.25 0.42 -0.61
C GLY A 177 -23.55 -0.39 -0.48
N GLY A 178 -23.48 -1.68 -0.16
CA GLY A 178 -24.67 -2.52 0.03
C GLY A 178 -25.43 -2.22 1.33
N LEU A 179 -24.77 -1.57 2.28
CA LEU A 179 -25.37 -1.15 3.56
C LEU A 179 -24.64 0.10 4.09
N PRO A 180 -25.36 1.12 4.60
CA PRO A 180 -24.73 2.23 5.30
C PRO A 180 -24.00 1.78 6.58
N THR A 181 -22.83 2.37 6.87
CA THR A 181 -22.04 2.07 8.08
C THR A 181 -22.85 2.23 9.37
N SER A 182 -23.75 3.21 9.43
CA SER A 182 -24.64 3.44 10.58
C SER A 182 -25.61 2.29 10.88
N ARG A 183 -25.81 1.36 9.94
CA ARG A 183 -26.66 0.18 10.10
C ARG A 183 -25.86 -1.12 10.31
N ALA A 184 -24.53 -1.05 10.31
CA ALA A 184 -23.68 -2.24 10.39
C ALA A 184 -23.94 -3.02 11.68
N ASP A 185 -23.93 -2.37 12.84
CA ASP A 185 -24.10 -3.04 14.13
C ASP A 185 -25.46 -3.74 14.25
N ARG A 186 -26.52 -3.08 13.78
CA ARG A 186 -27.86 -3.67 13.71
C ARG A 186 -27.89 -4.90 12.81
N ALA A 187 -27.32 -4.78 11.60
CA ALA A 187 -27.27 -5.89 10.65
C ALA A 187 -26.49 -7.09 11.19
N ARG A 188 -25.39 -6.83 11.92
CA ARG A 188 -24.60 -7.88 12.60
C ARG A 188 -25.44 -8.63 13.62
N VAL A 189 -26.11 -7.92 14.52
CA VAL A 189 -26.97 -8.54 15.54
C VAL A 189 -28.12 -9.32 14.90
N GLU A 190 -28.76 -8.77 13.86
CA GLU A 190 -29.80 -9.47 13.12
C GLU A 190 -29.29 -10.75 12.46
N GLN A 191 -28.07 -10.73 11.92
CA GLN A 191 -27.49 -11.91 11.28
C GLN A 191 -27.02 -12.95 12.29
N LEU A 192 -26.54 -12.55 13.47
CA LEU A 192 -26.29 -13.49 14.57
C LEU A 192 -27.59 -14.19 14.99
N LEU A 193 -28.66 -13.42 15.21
CA LEU A 193 -29.98 -13.97 15.58
C LEU A 193 -30.57 -14.92 14.53
N ARG A 194 -30.23 -14.73 13.25
CA ARG A 194 -30.73 -15.56 12.14
C ARG A 194 -29.83 -16.76 11.84
N GLY A 195 -28.51 -16.56 11.89
CA GLY A 195 -27.52 -17.47 11.34
C GLY A 195 -26.79 -18.32 12.36
N ALA A 196 -26.77 -17.95 13.65
CA ALA A 196 -26.10 -18.71 14.71
C ALA A 196 -26.95 -19.88 15.22
N ILE A 197 -27.33 -20.77 14.31
CA ILE A 197 -28.27 -21.89 14.52
C ILE A 197 -27.76 -22.97 15.49
N HIS A 198 -26.51 -22.90 15.93
CA HIS A 198 -25.90 -23.85 16.87
C HIS A 198 -25.53 -23.21 18.21
N SER A 199 -25.93 -21.96 18.47
CA SER A 199 -25.55 -21.21 19.66
C SER A 199 -26.70 -20.48 20.36
N ASP A 200 -27.92 -21.01 20.24
CA ASP A 200 -29.15 -20.39 20.79
C ASP A 200 -29.03 -19.96 22.26
N MET A 201 -28.45 -20.82 23.12
CA MET A 201 -28.27 -20.50 24.54
C MET A 201 -27.37 -19.27 24.77
N MET A 202 -26.31 -19.13 23.98
CA MET A 202 -25.42 -17.97 24.07
C MET A 202 -26.12 -16.70 23.55
N LEU A 203 -26.92 -16.79 22.48
CA LEU A 203 -27.70 -15.65 21.99
C LEU A 203 -28.68 -15.12 23.03
N VAL A 204 -29.27 -16.02 23.83
CA VAL A 204 -30.14 -15.68 24.97
C VAL A 204 -29.34 -15.00 26.08
N GLN A 205 -28.18 -15.55 26.47
CA GLN A 205 -27.31 -14.97 27.49
C GLN A 205 -26.82 -13.55 27.12
N LEU A 206 -26.51 -13.33 25.85
CA LEU A 206 -26.11 -12.04 25.28
C LEU A 206 -27.29 -11.06 25.13
N LYS A 207 -28.53 -11.53 25.32
CA LYS A 207 -29.77 -10.75 25.18
C LYS A 207 -29.90 -10.03 23.84
N LEU A 208 -29.44 -10.64 22.75
CA LEU A 208 -29.34 -9.98 21.45
C LEU A 208 -30.70 -9.52 20.88
N ARG A 209 -31.79 -10.20 21.25
CA ARG A 209 -33.16 -9.81 20.84
C ARG A 209 -33.58 -8.46 21.44
N GLU A 210 -33.17 -8.17 22.67
CA GLU A 210 -33.51 -6.94 23.39
C GLU A 210 -32.64 -5.76 22.92
N ARG A 211 -31.43 -6.04 22.43
CA ARG A 211 -30.44 -5.03 22.03
C ARG A 211 -30.55 -4.59 20.57
N LYS A 212 -31.60 -4.96 19.83
CA LYS A 212 -31.70 -4.65 18.38
C LYS A 212 -31.72 -3.15 18.04
N GLU A 213 -32.34 -2.34 18.89
CA GLU A 213 -32.44 -0.89 18.68
C GLU A 213 -31.21 -0.12 19.21
N ASN A 214 -30.42 -0.75 20.09
CA ASN A 214 -29.11 -0.26 20.52
C ASN A 214 -28.07 -1.41 20.47
N PRO A 215 -27.67 -1.81 19.25
CA PRO A 215 -26.87 -3.01 19.04
C PRO A 215 -25.44 -2.83 19.53
N PRO A 216 -24.83 -3.85 20.17
CA PRO A 216 -23.40 -3.81 20.47
C PRO A 216 -22.56 -3.80 19.21
N SER A 217 -21.41 -3.15 19.31
CA SER A 217 -20.33 -3.20 18.32
C SER A 217 -19.72 -4.60 18.23
N PHE A 218 -18.94 -4.82 17.17
CA PHE A 218 -18.20 -6.07 16.97
C PHE A 218 -17.26 -6.41 18.15
N LEU A 219 -16.57 -5.41 18.69
CA LEU A 219 -15.60 -5.60 19.78
C LEU A 219 -16.28 -5.91 21.11
N GLU A 220 -17.42 -5.28 21.40
CA GLU A 220 -18.22 -5.61 22.60
C GLU A 220 -18.71 -7.06 22.53
N LEU A 221 -19.27 -7.48 21.39
CA LEU A 221 -19.71 -8.86 21.21
C LEU A 221 -18.56 -9.87 21.36
N LEU A 222 -17.41 -9.62 20.74
CA LEU A 222 -16.24 -10.49 20.88
C LEU A 222 -15.78 -10.61 22.33
N SER A 223 -15.82 -9.52 23.09
CA SER A 223 -15.45 -9.51 24.51
C SER A 223 -16.43 -10.33 25.35
N GLU A 224 -17.74 -10.18 25.08
CA GLU A 224 -18.81 -10.91 25.78
C GLU A 224 -18.79 -12.43 25.45
N ILE A 225 -18.33 -12.83 24.27
CA ILE A 225 -18.27 -14.23 23.81
C ILE A 225 -17.01 -14.98 24.29
N ARG A 226 -16.05 -14.30 24.94
CA ARG A 226 -14.69 -14.79 25.22
C ARG A 226 -14.57 -16.12 25.99
N SER A 227 -15.64 -16.63 26.59
CA SER A 227 -15.65 -17.86 27.43
C SER A 227 -16.33 -19.07 26.78
N GLU A 228 -16.36 -19.15 25.45
CA GLU A 228 -16.95 -20.25 24.67
C GLU A 228 -16.20 -21.60 24.66
#